data_AF-A0A6J6G0N2-F1
#
_entry.id   AF-A0A6J6G0N2-F1
#
_cell.length_a   1.000
_cell.length_b   1.000
_cell.length_c   1.000
_cell.angle_alpha   90.00
_cell.angle_beta   90.00
_cell.angle_gamma   90.00
#
_symmetry.space_group_name_H-M   'P 1'
#
loop_
_entity.id
_entity.type
_entity.pdbx_description
1 polymer ?
#
loop_
_entity_poly.entity_id
_entity_poly.type
_entity_poly.pdbx_seq_one_letter_code
_entity_poly.pdbx_strand_id
1 'polypeptide(L)'
;MVSALLFLIISFRNGYQVPPDSSVWTAILFTALFATFLGFLIQVKAQAVMTATAAGVVLAMEVPFAFIFGLYFDNDPLTLRIASGGALVMTAMAMVIWSESKNNKSAELKND
;
A
#
# COMPACT_ATOMS: atom_id res chain seq x y z
N MET A 1 1.54 -12.46 12.24
CA MET A 1 1.60 -12.98 13.64
C MET A 1 2.91 -12.63 14.33
N VAL A 2 4.09 -12.88 13.72
CA VAL A 2 5.40 -12.54 14.32
C VAL A 2 5.59 -11.03 14.57
N SER A 3 5.16 -10.18 13.63
CA SER A 3 5.24 -8.71 13.79
C SER A 3 4.42 -8.18 14.98
N ALA A 4 3.19 -8.66 15.16
CA ALA A 4 2.35 -8.25 16.29
C ALA A 4 2.96 -8.65 17.66
N LEU A 5 3.62 -9.80 17.72
CA LEU A 5 4.29 -10.28 18.93
C LEU A 5 5.49 -9.39 19.30
N LEU A 6 6.26 -8.96 18.30
CA LEU A 6 7.40 -8.06 18.47
C LEU A 6 6.97 -6.67 18.97
N PHE A 7 5.92 -6.10 18.38
CA PHE A 7 5.38 -4.81 18.84
C PHE A 7 4.84 -4.87 20.27
N LEU A 8 4.20 -5.98 20.66
CA LEU A 8 3.68 -6.16 22.02
C LEU A 8 4.81 -6.20 23.06
N ILE A 9 5.91 -6.90 22.76
CA ILE A 9 7.09 -7.00 23.63
C ILE A 9 7.80 -5.64 23.78
N ILE A 10 7.90 -4.88 22.69
CA ILE A 10 8.53 -3.55 22.68
C ILE A 10 7.66 -2.52 23.42
N SER A 11 6.34 -2.58 23.24
CA SER A 11 5.36 -1.70 23.91
C SER A 11 5.39 -1.85 25.43
N PHE A 12 5.62 -3.06 25.95
CA PHE A 12 5.78 -3.31 27.38
C PHE A 12 7.05 -2.68 27.98
N ARG A 13 8.11 -2.48 27.17
CA ARG A 13 9.42 -2.00 27.65
C ARG A 13 9.53 -0.47 27.66
N ASN A 14 8.69 0.24 26.90
CA ASN A 14 8.83 1.67 26.65
C ASN A 14 7.80 2.57 27.33
N GLY A 15 7.01 2.05 28.29
CA GLY A 15 6.00 2.83 28.99
C GLY A 15 4.79 3.08 28.09
N TYR A 16 3.85 2.13 28.11
CA TYR A 16 2.58 2.24 27.40
C TYR A 16 1.78 3.42 27.95
N GLN A 17 1.83 4.57 27.30
CA GLN A 17 0.84 5.62 27.51
C GLN A 17 -0.47 5.18 26.85
N VAL A 18 -1.32 4.59 27.68
CA VAL A 18 -2.72 4.30 27.34
C VAL A 18 -3.37 5.60 26.86
N PRO A 19 -3.99 5.65 25.67
CA PRO A 19 -4.81 6.79 25.26
C PRO A 19 -5.87 7.04 26.36
N PRO A 20 -5.86 8.19 27.04
CA PRO A 20 -6.73 8.42 28.20
C PRO A 20 -8.21 8.59 27.82
N ASP A 21 -8.50 8.89 26.55
CA ASP A 21 -9.80 9.33 26.09
C ASP A 21 -10.60 8.25 25.34
N SER A 22 -11.85 8.05 25.77
CA SER A 22 -12.82 7.15 25.12
C SER A 22 -13.10 7.55 23.66
N SER A 23 -12.98 8.84 23.33
CA SER A 23 -13.15 9.35 21.96
C SER A 23 -12.07 8.83 20.99
N VAL A 24 -10.83 8.71 21.46
CA VAL A 24 -9.71 8.20 20.64
C VAL A 24 -9.89 6.70 20.36
N TRP A 25 -10.39 5.94 21.34
CA TRP A 25 -10.72 4.53 21.15
C TRP A 25 -11.82 4.31 20.11
N THR A 26 -12.85 5.15 20.11
CA THR A 26 -13.89 5.10 19.08
C THR A 26 -13.35 5.48 17.70
N ALA A 27 -12.51 6.50 17.59
CA ALA A 27 -11.89 6.90 16.32
C ALA A 27 -10.97 5.81 15.75
N ILE A 28 -10.20 5.13 16.61
CA ILE A 28 -9.36 3.99 16.23
C ILE A 28 -10.22 2.83 15.74
N LEU A 29 -11.24 2.43 16.51
CA LEU A 29 -12.11 1.32 16.13
C LEU A 29 -12.88 1.61 14.84
N PHE A 30 -13.39 2.83 14.68
CA PHE A 30 -14.09 3.25 13.48
C PHE A 30 -13.16 3.22 12.26
N THR A 31 -11.99 3.84 12.35
CA THR A 31 -11.03 3.89 11.23
C THR A 31 -10.47 2.51 10.92
N ALA A 32 -10.06 1.75 11.93
CA ALA A 32 -9.51 0.41 11.74
C ALA A 32 -10.56 -0.52 11.13
N LEU A 33 -11.82 -0.48 11.58
CA LEU A 33 -12.84 -1.35 11.04
C LEU A 33 -13.18 -0.95 9.60
N PHE A 34 -13.53 0.31 9.34
CA PHE A 34 -13.93 0.72 8.00
C PHE A 34 -12.78 0.70 6.99
N ALA A 35 -11.62 1.27 7.30
CA ALA A 35 -10.49 1.29 6.38
C ALA A 35 -9.94 -0.13 6.10
N THR A 36 -9.81 -0.97 7.14
CA THR A 36 -9.29 -2.33 6.97
C THR A 36 -10.32 -3.25 6.34
N PHE A 37 -11.59 -3.18 6.76
CA PHE A 37 -12.66 -4.02 6.20
C PHE A 37 -12.90 -3.71 4.73
N LEU A 38 -13.01 -2.43 4.35
CA LEU A 38 -13.13 -2.06 2.93
C LEU A 38 -11.87 -2.44 2.16
N GLY A 39 -10.67 -2.21 2.72
CA GLY A 39 -9.40 -2.60 2.12
C GLY A 39 -9.36 -4.10 1.79
N PHE A 40 -9.73 -4.95 2.75
CA PHE A 40 -9.79 -6.40 2.55
C PHE A 40 -10.93 -6.85 1.65
N LEU A 41 -12.08 -6.18 1.67
CA LEU A 41 -13.19 -6.50 0.77
C LEU A 41 -12.78 -6.27 -0.69
N ILE A 42 -12.19 -5.11 -0.97
CA ILE A 42 -11.64 -4.77 -2.28
C ILE A 42 -10.53 -5.75 -2.64
N GLN A 43 -9.64 -6.07 -1.70
CA GLN A 43 -8.56 -7.03 -1.92
C GLN A 43 -9.07 -8.43 -2.28
N VAL A 44 -10.11 -8.96 -1.63
CA VAL A 44 -10.68 -10.28 -1.93
C VAL A 44 -11.39 -10.29 -3.28
N LYS A 45 -12.16 -9.23 -3.60
CA LYS A 45 -12.80 -9.09 -4.91
C LYS A 45 -11.76 -8.93 -6.02
N ALA A 46 -10.71 -8.16 -5.76
CA ALA A 46 -9.61 -7.95 -6.66
C ALA A 46 -8.86 -9.26 -6.93
N GLN A 47 -8.40 -9.93 -5.89
CA GLN A 47 -7.70 -11.22 -5.99
C GLN A 47 -8.53 -12.34 -6.62
N ALA A 48 -9.87 -12.23 -6.62
CA ALA A 48 -10.76 -13.19 -7.27
C ALA A 48 -10.84 -13.03 -8.81
N VAL A 49 -10.49 -11.86 -9.35
CA VAL A 49 -10.63 -11.55 -10.78
C VAL A 49 -9.29 -11.25 -11.45
N MET A 50 -8.28 -10.79 -10.70
CA MET A 50 -6.98 -10.40 -11.25
C MET A 50 -5.84 -11.29 -10.73
N THR A 51 -4.76 -11.40 -11.51
CA THR A 51 -3.55 -12.10 -11.05
C THR A 51 -2.94 -11.37 -9.86
N ALA A 52 -2.21 -12.09 -8.99
CA ALA A 52 -1.59 -11.51 -7.80
C ALA A 52 -0.70 -10.28 -8.11
N THR A 53 -0.16 -10.22 -9.33
CA THR A 53 0.65 -9.11 -9.84
C THR A 53 -0.16 -7.82 -10.00
N ALA A 54 -1.35 -7.88 -10.58
CA ALA A 54 -2.20 -6.71 -10.78
C ALA A 54 -2.69 -6.11 -9.45
N ALA A 55 -3.02 -6.95 -8.46
CA ALA A 55 -3.37 -6.49 -7.11
C ALA A 55 -2.19 -5.79 -6.41
N GLY A 56 -0.97 -6.33 -6.59
CA GLY A 56 0.26 -5.71 -6.09
C GLY A 56 0.54 -4.33 -6.72
N VAL A 57 0.27 -4.18 -8.03
CA VAL A 57 0.40 -2.89 -8.72
C VAL A 57 -0.58 -1.84 -8.17
N VAL A 58 -1.84 -2.23 -7.93
CA VAL A 58 -2.85 -1.32 -7.35
C VAL A 58 -2.44 -0.86 -5.95
N LEU A 59 -1.92 -1.77 -5.12
CA LEU A 59 -1.44 -1.39 -3.78
C LEU A 59 -0.22 -0.46 -3.87
N ALA A 60 0.64 -0.68 -4.87
CA ALA A 60 1.80 0.18 -5.08
C ALA A 60 1.48 1.52 -5.77
N MET A 61 0.25 1.74 -6.26
CA MET A 61 -0.23 3.06 -6.73
C MET A 61 -0.40 4.08 -5.60
N GLU A 62 -0.34 3.67 -4.33
CA GLU A 62 -0.21 4.59 -3.19
C GLU A 62 1.11 5.38 -3.26
N VAL A 63 2.20 4.74 -3.68
CA VAL A 63 3.54 5.34 -3.69
C VAL A 63 3.66 6.56 -4.60
N PRO A 64 3.19 6.56 -5.87
CA PRO A 64 3.20 7.76 -6.68
C PRO A 64 2.25 8.84 -6.18
N PHE A 65 1.12 8.47 -5.56
CA PHE A 65 0.21 9.43 -4.96
C PHE A 65 0.89 10.14 -3.78
N ALA A 66 1.54 9.39 -2.89
CA ALA A 66 2.33 9.92 -1.78
C ALA A 66 3.50 10.79 -2.27
N PHE A 67 4.16 10.42 -3.36
CA PHE A 67 5.21 11.23 -3.97
C PHE A 67 4.68 12.57 -4.49
N ILE A 68 3.58 12.58 -5.24
CA ILE A 68 2.98 13.83 -5.77
C ILE A 68 2.52 14.73 -4.61
N PHE A 69 1.84 14.16 -3.61
CA PHE A 69 1.37 14.92 -2.46
C PHE A 69 2.51 15.42 -1.57
N GLY A 70 3.57 14.64 -1.37
CA GLY A 70 4.75 15.08 -0.64
C GLY A 70 5.46 16.25 -1.32
N LEU A 71 5.61 16.19 -2.65
CA LEU A 71 6.18 17.31 -3.42
C LEU A 71 5.31 18.58 -3.38
N TYR A 72 3.98 18.43 -3.39
CA TYR A 72 3.04 19.55 -3.50
C TYR A 72 2.67 20.18 -2.15
N PHE A 73 2.41 19.37 -1.12
CA PHE A 73 1.96 19.84 0.20
C PHE A 73 3.10 20.06 1.19
N ASP A 74 4.11 19.19 1.21
CA ASP A 74 5.11 19.18 2.29
C ASP A 74 6.28 20.15 2.04
N ASN A 75 6.38 20.73 0.82
CA ASN A 75 7.50 21.60 0.40
C ASN A 75 8.89 21.00 0.71
N ASP A 76 8.96 19.66 0.75
CA ASP A 76 10.16 18.92 1.13
C ASP A 76 11.27 19.23 0.11
N PRO A 77 12.51 19.60 0.53
CA PRO A 77 13.58 19.90 -0.41
C PRO A 77 13.80 18.70 -1.32
N LEU A 78 13.49 18.93 -2.60
CA LEU A 78 13.52 17.95 -3.69
C LEU A 78 14.97 17.51 -3.93
N THR A 79 15.47 16.67 -3.04
CA THR A 79 16.81 16.13 -3.09
C THR A 79 16.86 15.07 -4.18
N LEU A 80 17.98 15.01 -4.90
CA LEU A 80 18.22 14.02 -5.96
C LEU A 80 17.90 12.59 -5.52
N ARG A 81 18.05 12.31 -4.23
CA ARG A 81 17.77 11.02 -3.61
C ARG A 81 16.27 10.66 -3.63
N ILE A 82 15.40 11.58 -3.24
CA ILE A 82 13.94 11.41 -3.26
C ILE A 82 13.44 11.33 -4.71
N ALA A 83 13.94 12.21 -5.57
CA ALA A 83 13.61 12.20 -7.00
C ALA A 83 14.01 10.87 -7.68
N SER A 84 15.21 10.36 -7.40
CA SER A 84 15.67 9.08 -7.96
C SER A 84 14.86 7.89 -7.44
N GLY A 85 14.47 7.90 -6.16
CA GLY A 85 13.66 6.85 -5.56
C GLY A 85 12.25 6.81 -6.15
N GLY A 86 11.59 7.96 -6.24
CA GLY A 86 10.28 8.09 -6.88
C GLY A 86 10.28 7.67 -8.35
N ALA A 87 11.29 8.11 -9.11
CA ALA A 87 11.45 7.73 -10.52
C ALA A 87 11.68 6.23 -10.71
N LEU A 88 12.47 5.60 -9.84
CA LEU A 88 12.74 4.16 -9.89
C LEU A 88 11.47 3.34 -9.59
N VAL A 89 10.67 3.74 -8.61
CA VAL A 89 9.38 3.10 -8.30
C VAL A 89 8.40 3.24 -9.46
N MET A 90 8.28 4.44 -10.03
CA MET A 90 7.43 4.69 -11.21
C MET A 90 7.83 3.81 -12.40
N THR A 91 9.13 3.68 -12.65
CA THR A 91 9.68 2.85 -13.73
C THR A 91 9.39 1.38 -13.50
N ALA A 92 9.60 0.87 -12.28
CA ALA A 92 9.30 -0.51 -11.92
C ALA A 92 7.81 -0.82 -12.12
N MET A 93 6.92 0.09 -11.72
CA MET A 93 5.48 -0.11 -11.85
C MET A 93 5.01 -0.12 -13.31
N ALA A 94 5.54 0.79 -14.13
CA ALA A 94 5.28 0.80 -15.56
C ALA A 94 5.74 -0.50 -16.24
N MET A 95 6.91 -1.03 -15.86
CA MET A 95 7.43 -2.29 -16.38
C MET A 95 6.54 -3.48 -16.02
N VAL A 96 6.04 -3.54 -14.79
CA VAL A 96 5.12 -4.61 -14.35
C VAL A 96 3.82 -4.59 -15.16
N ILE A 97 3.21 -3.42 -15.35
CA ILE A 97 1.98 -3.28 -16.14
C ILE A 97 2.21 -3.76 -17.59
N TRP A 98 3.35 -3.40 -18.16
CA TRP A 98 3.69 -3.78 -19.54
C TRP A 98 3.95 -5.28 -19.68
N SER A 99 4.59 -5.90 -18.67
CA SER A 99 4.79 -7.34 -18.60
C SER A 99 3.46 -8.10 -18.47
N GLU A 100 2.54 -7.61 -17.64
CA GLU A 100 1.20 -8.18 -17.46
C GLU A 100 0.40 -8.14 -18.79
N SER A 101 0.41 -7.00 -19.47
CA SER A 101 -0.28 -6.81 -20.76
C SER A 101 0.21 -7.79 -21.82
N LYS A 102 1.53 -8.04 -21.87
CA LYS A 102 2.14 -8.99 -22.79
C LYS A 102 1.73 -10.44 -22.49
N ASN A 103 1.64 -10.80 -21.21
CA ASN A 103 1.22 -12.14 -20.78
C ASN A 103 -0.24 -12.43 -21.16
N ASN A 104 -1.14 -11.48 -20.94
CA ASN A 104 -2.56 -11.65 -21.29
C ASN A 104 -2.77 -11.80 -22.80
N LYS A 105 -2.07 -11.01 -23.61
CA LYS A 105 -2.15 -11.08 -25.08
C LYS A 105 -1.61 -12.39 -25.66
N SER A 106 -0.62 -13.00 -25.01
CA SER A 106 -0.06 -14.29 -25.41
C SER A 106 -0.97 -15.47 -25.05
N ALA A 107 -1.80 -15.33 -24.02
CA ALA A 107 -2.81 -16.32 -23.67
C ALA A 107 -3.96 -16.33 -24.69
N GLU A 108 -4.38 -15.16 -25.18
CA GLU A 108 -5.46 -15.03 -26.18
C GLU A 108 -5.09 -15.69 -27.51
N LEU A 109 -3.86 -15.43 -28.02
CA LEU A 109 -3.34 -15.98 -29.29
C LEU A 109 -3.14 -17.51 -29.32
N LYS A 110 -3.20 -18.19 -28.16
CA LYS A 110 -3.05 -19.65 -28.07
C LYS A 110 -4.41 -20.38 -28.07
N ASN A 111 -5.50 -19.64 -27.89
CA ASN A 111 -6.86 -20.20 -27.85
C ASN A 111 -7.60 -20.08 -29.19
N ASP A 112 -6.98 -19.45 -30.19
CA ASP A 112 -7.38 -19.43 -31.60
C ASP A 112 -6.59 -20.45 -32.42
#